data_AF-A0A6C0C4A5-F1
#
_entry.id   AF-A0A6C0C4A5-F1
#
_cell.length_a   1.000
_cell.length_b   1.000
_cell.length_c   1.000
_cell.angle_alpha   90.00
_cell.angle_beta   90.00
_cell.angle_gamma   90.00
#
_symmetry.space_group_name_H-M   'P 1'
#
loop_
_entity.id
_entity.type
_entity.pdbx_description
1 polymer ?
#
loop_
_entity_poly.entity_id
_entity_poly.type
_entity_poly.pdbx_seq_one_letter_code
_entity_poly.pdbx_strand_id
1 'polypeptide(L)'
;MCCFSIIHIKICIYIIKIIYTYLLYMISSGTSLGIYAIITAIFFVLKFFLVENFEIINTNGYPQGLNSLLSGVYYLFVIFSQYYINVQNTYKKCGEAQVFHAMIYTFVPNILIFGLLVVILDVFPGFLKPFSNTIGYGFVWLFGGITKVFNKMLISQNKSRYIQQVYDDSSMMINEITTGPKGNIVNFIKQGATPGKDRIFNKNYKEHLPKLFNLVVIKDLISKYIWFLLVGGLVVSTSNNSITNMRCKRSEKTIKRMELEQEKDDEKLEKDLKNAKKEKTKSFI
;
A
#
# COMPACT_ATOMS: atom_id res chain seq x y z
N MET A 1 -32.74 9.27 1.84
CA MET A 1 -31.36 9.26 2.39
C MET A 1 -30.74 7.84 2.49
N CYS A 2 -31.23 6.84 1.74
CA CYS A 2 -30.73 5.44 1.84
C CYS A 2 -29.87 4.94 0.67
N CYS A 3 -29.78 5.68 -0.46
CA CYS A 3 -29.02 5.22 -1.63
C CYS A 3 -27.49 5.29 -1.48
N PHE A 4 -26.96 6.10 -0.55
CA PHE A 4 -25.51 6.27 -0.38
C PHE A 4 -24.86 5.07 0.36
N SER A 5 -25.62 4.36 1.20
CA SER A 5 -25.10 3.24 2.00
C SER A 5 -24.93 1.93 1.21
N ILE A 6 -25.79 1.71 0.21
CA ILE A 6 -25.80 0.46 -0.59
C ILE A 6 -24.61 0.40 -1.56
N ILE A 7 -24.15 1.55 -2.06
CA ILE A 7 -22.99 1.63 -2.98
C ILE A 7 -21.70 1.23 -2.27
N HIS A 8 -21.49 1.65 -1.02
CA HIS A 8 -20.33 1.24 -0.22
C HIS A 8 -20.31 -0.26 0.07
N ILE A 9 -21.47 -0.85 0.36
CA ILE A 9 -21.58 -2.30 0.61
C ILE A 9 -21.32 -3.10 -0.67
N LYS A 10 -21.86 -2.67 -1.81
CA LYS A 10 -21.61 -3.33 -3.10
C LYS A 10 -20.13 -3.25 -3.52
N ILE A 11 -19.48 -2.11 -3.28
CA ILE A 11 -18.03 -1.95 -3.51
C ILE A 11 -17.24 -2.89 -2.60
N CYS A 12 -17.58 -2.98 -1.30
CA CYS A 12 -16.96 -3.93 -0.38
C CYS A 12 -17.10 -5.39 -0.84
N ILE A 13 -18.30 -5.81 -1.24
CA ILE A 13 -18.56 -7.17 -1.72
C ILE A 13 -17.77 -7.45 -3.01
N TYR A 14 -17.69 -6.47 -3.92
CA TYR A 14 -16.96 -6.62 -5.18
C TYR A 14 -15.45 -6.70 -4.95
N ILE A 15 -14.91 -5.90 -4.02
CA ILE A 15 -13.52 -5.97 -3.58
C ILE A 15 -13.22 -7.31 -2.92
N ILE A 16 -14.10 -7.81 -2.04
CA ILE A 16 -13.97 -9.14 -1.43
C ILE A 16 -13.96 -10.23 -2.50
N LYS A 17 -14.84 -10.14 -3.51
CA LYS A 17 -14.93 -11.11 -4.61
C LYS A 17 -13.69 -11.08 -5.50
N ILE A 18 -13.13 -9.90 -5.78
CA ILE A 18 -11.85 -9.74 -6.49
C ILE A 18 -10.71 -10.35 -5.67
N ILE A 19 -10.61 -10.03 -4.37
CA ILE A 19 -9.60 -10.59 -3.47
C ILE A 19 -9.70 -12.12 -3.42
N TYR A 20 -10.90 -12.67 -3.31
CA TYR A 20 -11.17 -14.11 -3.30
C TYR A 20 -10.81 -14.78 -4.63
N THR A 21 -11.07 -14.11 -5.75
CA THR A 21 -10.75 -14.60 -7.10
C THR A 21 -9.24 -14.61 -7.34
N TYR A 22 -8.51 -13.57 -6.87
CA TYR A 22 -7.04 -13.52 -6.92
C TYR A 22 -6.36 -14.49 -5.93
N LEU A 23 -7.00 -14.80 -4.80
CA LEU A 23 -6.52 -15.83 -3.85
C LEU A 23 -6.55 -17.24 -4.46
N LEU A 24 -7.37 -17.49 -5.47
CA LEU A 24 -7.59 -18.82 -6.06
C LEU A 24 -6.74 -19.11 -7.31
N TYR A 25 -6.21 -18.11 -8.01
CA TYR A 25 -5.53 -18.31 -9.29
C TYR A 25 -4.11 -17.73 -9.29
N MET A 26 -3.13 -18.63 -9.47
CA MET A 26 -1.68 -18.43 -9.39
C MET A 26 -1.15 -18.11 -7.99
N ILE A 27 -0.50 -19.07 -7.35
CA ILE A 27 0.32 -18.82 -6.16
C ILE A 27 1.76 -18.67 -6.65
N SER A 28 2.23 -17.42 -6.68
CA SER A 28 3.56 -16.95 -7.04
C SER A 28 3.96 -15.80 -6.11
N SER A 29 5.25 -15.41 -6.12
CA SER A 29 5.72 -14.21 -5.39
C SER A 29 4.93 -12.95 -5.78
N GLY A 30 4.52 -12.83 -7.04
CA GLY A 30 3.69 -11.72 -7.53
C GLY A 30 2.31 -11.65 -6.87
N THR A 31 1.70 -12.81 -6.59
CA THR A 31 0.39 -12.88 -5.93
C THR A 31 0.45 -12.40 -4.49
N SER A 32 1.51 -12.79 -3.77
CA SER A 32 1.74 -12.31 -2.40
C SER A 32 1.92 -10.80 -2.36
N LEU A 33 2.69 -10.25 -3.31
CA LEU A 33 2.88 -8.81 -3.43
C LEU A 33 1.58 -8.09 -3.79
N GLY A 34 0.79 -8.64 -4.72
CA GLY A 34 -0.51 -8.10 -5.12
C GLY A 34 -1.50 -8.03 -3.96
N ILE A 35 -1.66 -9.12 -3.21
CA ILE A 35 -2.52 -9.15 -2.02
C ILE A 35 -2.05 -8.15 -0.97
N TYR A 36 -0.74 -8.11 -0.70
CA TYR A 36 -0.15 -7.14 0.21
C TYR A 36 -0.43 -5.69 -0.21
N ALA A 37 -0.24 -5.37 -1.50
CA ALA A 37 -0.48 -4.03 -2.04
C ALA A 37 -1.95 -3.63 -1.90
N ILE A 38 -2.90 -4.53 -2.19
CA ILE A 38 -4.33 -4.29 -2.04
C ILE A 38 -4.71 -4.02 -0.59
N ILE A 39 -4.28 -4.88 0.35
CA ILE A 39 -4.54 -4.69 1.79
C ILE A 39 -3.98 -3.34 2.26
N THR A 40 -2.77 -3.00 1.81
CA THR A 40 -2.10 -1.74 2.17
C THR A 40 -2.81 -0.53 1.57
N ALA A 41 -3.27 -0.60 0.32
CA ALA A 41 -4.06 0.48 -0.29
C ALA A 41 -5.38 0.71 0.46
N ILE A 42 -6.10 -0.37 0.80
CA ILE A 42 -7.33 -0.30 1.60
C ILE A 42 -7.05 0.37 2.95
N PHE A 43 -5.97 -0.01 3.63
CA PHE A 43 -5.57 0.60 4.90
C PHE A 43 -5.39 2.11 4.79
N PHE A 44 -4.63 2.61 3.81
CA PHE A 44 -4.41 4.05 3.65
C PHE A 44 -5.67 4.81 3.23
N VAL A 45 -6.54 4.21 2.42
CA VAL A 45 -7.85 4.78 2.09
C VAL A 45 -8.72 4.91 3.35
N LEU A 46 -8.83 3.84 4.15
CA LEU A 46 -9.57 3.88 5.42
C LEU A 46 -8.97 4.90 6.40
N LYS A 47 -7.64 4.98 6.46
CA LYS A 47 -6.93 5.94 7.30
C LYS A 47 -7.25 7.39 6.95
N PHE A 48 -7.35 7.72 5.66
CA PHE A 48 -7.80 9.04 5.23
C PHE A 48 -9.24 9.33 5.71
N PHE A 49 -10.18 8.44 5.40
CA PHE A 49 -11.61 8.69 5.67
C PHE A 49 -11.98 8.64 7.15
N LEU A 50 -11.29 7.83 7.96
CA LEU A 50 -11.67 7.60 9.36
C LEU A 50 -10.81 8.35 10.38
N VAL A 51 -9.59 8.76 10.01
CA VAL A 51 -8.61 9.29 10.96
C VAL A 51 -8.05 10.65 10.55
N GLU A 52 -7.54 10.77 9.32
CA GLU A 52 -6.67 11.89 8.97
C GLU A 52 -7.32 13.02 8.16
N ASN A 53 -8.61 12.95 7.84
CA ASN A 53 -9.29 14.05 7.16
C ASN A 53 -9.54 15.26 8.09
N PHE A 54 -9.69 16.43 7.47
CA PHE A 54 -9.88 17.70 8.14
C PHE A 54 -11.06 17.73 9.09
N GLU A 55 -12.22 17.18 8.71
CA GLU A 55 -13.45 17.25 9.51
C GLU A 55 -13.29 16.52 10.84
N ILE A 56 -12.69 15.33 10.79
CA ILE A 56 -12.39 14.52 11.98
C ILE A 56 -11.40 15.24 12.89
N ILE A 57 -10.27 15.70 12.33
CA ILE A 57 -9.20 16.35 13.12
C ILE A 57 -9.68 17.67 13.71
N ASN A 58 -10.42 18.48 12.96
CA ASN A 58 -10.90 19.79 13.41
C ASN A 58 -11.96 19.67 14.51
N THR A 59 -12.80 18.63 14.46
CA THR A 59 -13.91 18.46 15.43
C THR A 59 -13.47 17.72 16.68
N ASN A 60 -12.71 16.63 16.53
CA ASN A 60 -12.43 15.67 17.60
C ASN A 60 -10.94 15.59 17.98
N GLY A 61 -10.07 16.33 17.29
CA GLY A 61 -8.63 16.12 17.37
C GLY A 61 -8.20 14.81 16.67
N TYR A 62 -6.91 14.46 16.79
CA TYR A 62 -6.38 13.24 16.17
C TYR A 62 -6.86 11.98 16.93
N PRO A 63 -7.65 11.07 16.33
CA PRO A 63 -8.24 9.95 17.04
C PRO A 63 -7.22 8.80 17.21
N GLN A 64 -6.34 8.94 18.20
CA GLN A 64 -5.20 8.02 18.42
C GLN A 64 -5.63 6.55 18.63
N GLY A 65 -6.72 6.31 19.37
CA GLY A 65 -7.25 4.96 19.60
C GLY A 65 -7.71 4.29 18.30
N LEU A 66 -8.46 4.99 17.46
CA LEU A 66 -8.93 4.48 16.18
C LEU A 66 -7.79 4.23 15.19
N ASN A 67 -6.80 5.13 15.13
CA ASN A 67 -5.60 4.93 14.31
C ASN A 67 -4.82 3.69 14.75
N SER A 68 -4.68 3.47 16.06
CA SER A 68 -3.96 2.32 16.61
C SER A 68 -4.71 1.01 16.32
N LEU A 69 -6.03 1.00 16.50
CA LEU A 69 -6.88 -0.14 16.15
C LEU A 69 -6.80 -0.48 14.66
N LEU A 70 -6.97 0.51 13.78
CA LEU A 70 -6.90 0.32 12.34
C LEU A 70 -5.53 -0.22 11.90
N SER A 71 -4.45 0.29 12.51
CA SER A 71 -3.09 -0.20 12.26
C SER A 71 -2.90 -1.64 12.74
N GLY A 72 -3.39 -1.98 13.94
CA GLY A 72 -3.35 -3.35 14.46
C GLY A 72 -4.09 -4.35 13.59
N VAL A 73 -5.30 -3.99 13.13
CA VAL A 73 -6.09 -4.78 12.18
C VAL A 73 -5.34 -4.96 10.87
N TYR A 74 -4.75 -3.90 10.32
CA TYR A 74 -3.92 -3.97 9.12
C TYR A 74 -2.77 -4.98 9.25
N TYR A 75 -1.99 -4.89 10.34
CA TYR A 75 -0.88 -5.82 10.58
C TYR A 75 -1.34 -7.27 10.70
N LEU A 76 -2.47 -7.50 11.38
CA LEU A 76 -3.05 -8.83 11.49
C LEU A 76 -3.40 -9.41 10.11
N PHE A 77 -4.07 -8.64 9.25
CA PHE A 77 -4.42 -9.09 7.89
C PHE A 77 -3.17 -9.34 7.03
N VAL A 78 -2.16 -8.48 7.11
CA VAL A 78 -0.89 -8.66 6.39
C VAL A 78 -0.18 -9.95 6.84
N ILE A 79 0.01 -10.13 8.14
CA ILE A 79 0.68 -11.32 8.68
C ILE A 79 -0.10 -12.59 8.34
N PHE A 80 -1.41 -12.58 8.53
CA PHE A 80 -2.25 -13.74 8.24
C PHE A 80 -2.21 -14.13 6.76
N SER A 81 -2.38 -13.14 5.87
CA SER A 81 -2.35 -13.40 4.41
C SER A 81 -0.98 -13.91 3.95
N GLN A 82 0.12 -13.30 4.41
CA GLN A 82 1.46 -13.76 4.05
C GLN A 82 1.79 -15.13 4.64
N TYR A 83 1.39 -15.40 5.88
CA TYR A 83 1.58 -16.71 6.50
C TYR A 83 0.85 -17.80 5.71
N TYR A 84 -0.43 -17.56 5.38
CA TYR A 84 -1.21 -18.48 4.56
C TYR A 84 -0.52 -18.77 3.22
N ILE A 85 -0.10 -17.73 2.50
CA ILE A 85 0.58 -17.87 1.21
C ILE A 85 1.91 -18.61 1.37
N ASN A 86 2.69 -18.32 2.42
CA ASN A 86 3.96 -18.98 2.67
C ASN A 86 3.77 -20.47 2.99
N VAL A 87 2.73 -20.86 3.72
CA VAL A 87 2.37 -22.28 3.93
C VAL A 87 2.11 -22.95 2.58
N GLN A 88 1.33 -22.32 1.70
CA GLN A 88 1.05 -22.87 0.36
C GLN A 88 2.32 -22.96 -0.51
N ASN A 89 3.19 -21.96 -0.45
CA ASN A 89 4.48 -21.98 -1.15
C ASN A 89 5.35 -23.15 -0.67
N THR A 90 5.35 -23.42 0.64
CA THR A 90 6.09 -24.58 1.16
C THR A 90 5.50 -25.91 0.71
N TYR A 91 4.16 -26.03 0.66
CA TYR A 91 3.48 -27.21 0.15
C TYR A 91 3.85 -27.47 -1.31
N LYS A 92 3.75 -26.45 -2.16
CA LYS A 92 4.12 -26.55 -3.58
C LYS A 92 5.56 -26.99 -3.78
N LYS A 93 6.48 -26.45 -2.99
CA LYS A 93 7.90 -26.80 -3.11
C LYS A 93 8.20 -28.20 -2.60
N CYS A 94 7.59 -28.60 -1.48
CA CYS A 94 8.00 -29.80 -0.75
C CYS A 94 7.09 -31.01 -0.93
N GLY A 95 5.90 -30.84 -1.52
CA GLY A 95 4.82 -31.83 -1.53
C GLY A 95 4.08 -31.95 -0.19
N GLU A 96 4.52 -31.20 0.83
CA GLU A 96 3.99 -31.21 2.19
C GLU A 96 4.23 -29.85 2.87
N ALA A 97 3.24 -29.38 3.63
CA ALA A 97 3.28 -28.07 4.27
C ALA A 97 4.36 -28.01 5.36
N GLN A 98 5.28 -27.05 5.24
CA GLN A 98 6.34 -26.82 6.23
C GLN A 98 5.93 -25.68 7.18
N VAL A 99 4.96 -25.96 8.05
CA VAL A 99 4.30 -24.96 8.92
C VAL A 99 5.28 -24.11 9.72
N PHE A 100 6.26 -24.74 10.37
CA PHE A 100 7.26 -24.04 11.18
C PHE A 100 8.15 -23.10 10.35
N HIS A 101 8.62 -23.56 9.18
CA HIS A 101 9.43 -22.74 8.28
C HIS A 101 8.61 -21.56 7.73
N ALA A 102 7.36 -21.82 7.31
CA ALA A 102 6.44 -20.79 6.85
C ALA A 102 6.21 -19.70 7.90
N MET A 103 6.11 -20.10 9.18
CA MET A 103 5.99 -19.16 10.29
C MET A 103 7.23 -18.27 10.40
N ILE A 104 8.42 -18.86 10.53
CA ILE A 104 9.68 -18.08 10.66
C ILE A 104 9.86 -17.12 9.49
N TYR A 105 9.68 -17.60 8.26
CA TYR A 105 9.86 -16.79 7.06
C TYR A 105 8.79 -15.71 6.89
N THR A 106 7.67 -15.80 7.61
CA THR A 106 6.67 -14.73 7.65
C THR A 106 6.99 -13.72 8.76
N PHE A 107 7.10 -14.19 10.00
CA PHE A 107 7.16 -13.30 11.16
C PHE A 107 8.49 -12.55 11.25
N VAL A 108 9.63 -13.22 11.00
CA VAL A 108 10.94 -12.60 11.17
C VAL A 108 11.15 -11.41 10.21
N PRO A 109 10.92 -11.55 8.89
CA PRO A 109 11.05 -10.41 7.97
C PRO A 109 10.04 -9.29 8.27
N ASN A 110 8.80 -9.61 8.63
CA ASN A 110 7.82 -8.58 8.97
C ASN A 110 8.20 -7.81 10.24
N ILE A 111 8.58 -8.49 11.31
CA ILE A 111 8.92 -7.81 12.57
C ILE A 111 10.19 -6.98 12.38
N LEU A 112 11.23 -7.55 11.79
CA LEU A 112 12.53 -6.87 11.71
C LEU A 112 12.58 -5.83 10.60
N ILE A 113 12.18 -6.17 9.37
CA ILE A 113 12.32 -5.27 8.23
C ILE A 113 11.17 -4.27 8.20
N PHE A 114 9.92 -4.76 8.26
CA PHE A 114 8.76 -3.89 8.18
C PHE A 114 8.57 -3.06 9.46
N GLY A 115 8.72 -3.68 10.64
CA GLY A 115 8.66 -2.97 11.92
C GLY A 115 9.69 -1.84 12.01
N LEU A 116 10.93 -2.09 11.57
CA LEU A 116 11.97 -1.06 11.52
C LEU A 116 11.60 0.11 10.61
N LEU A 117 11.05 -0.15 9.41
CA LEU A 117 10.58 0.93 8.53
C LEU A 117 9.56 1.83 9.24
N VAL A 118 8.56 1.23 9.90
CA VAL A 118 7.49 1.98 10.56
C VAL A 118 8.07 2.92 11.61
N VAL A 119 9.00 2.43 12.43
CA VAL A 119 9.70 3.26 13.43
C VAL A 119 10.48 4.40 12.75
N ILE A 120 11.21 4.12 11.67
CA ILE A 120 11.98 5.14 10.94
C ILE A 120 11.05 6.23 10.41
N LEU A 121 9.92 5.88 9.81
CA LEU A 121 8.99 6.86 9.24
C LEU A 121 8.28 7.72 10.30
N ASP A 122 8.05 7.18 11.50
CA ASP A 122 7.42 7.91 12.61
C ASP A 122 8.40 8.81 13.38
N VAL A 123 9.67 8.41 13.46
CA VAL A 123 10.75 9.18 14.11
C VAL A 123 11.30 10.25 13.16
N PHE A 124 11.51 9.90 11.89
CA PHE A 124 12.15 10.76 10.88
C PHE A 124 11.20 11.05 9.71
N PRO A 125 10.27 12.02 9.85
CA PRO A 125 9.32 12.37 8.78
C PRO A 125 10.02 12.89 7.51
N GLY A 126 11.30 13.27 7.60
CA GLY A 126 12.14 13.59 6.45
C GLY A 126 12.20 12.48 5.40
N PHE A 127 12.09 11.20 5.80
CA PHE A 127 12.06 10.08 4.86
C PHE A 127 10.81 10.07 3.97
N LEU A 128 9.72 10.72 4.39
CA LEU A 128 8.52 10.84 3.56
C LEU A 128 8.69 11.90 2.46
N LYS A 129 9.55 12.92 2.67
CA LYS A 129 9.67 14.06 1.75
C LYS A 129 9.93 13.68 0.29
N PRO A 130 10.83 12.74 -0.06
CA PRO A 130 11.12 12.42 -1.47
C PRO A 130 9.89 11.95 -2.24
N PHE A 131 9.10 11.02 -1.68
CA PHE A 131 7.89 10.52 -2.34
C PHE A 131 6.71 11.46 -2.17
N SER A 132 6.60 12.17 -1.05
CA SER A 132 5.54 13.16 -0.81
C SER A 132 5.66 14.31 -1.82
N ASN A 133 6.85 14.89 -1.98
CA ASN A 133 7.07 16.05 -2.85
C ASN A 133 7.15 15.71 -4.34
N THR A 134 7.38 14.44 -4.68
CA THR A 134 7.42 13.98 -6.07
C THR A 134 6.11 13.31 -6.46
N ILE A 135 5.85 12.10 -5.95
CA ILE A 135 4.73 11.26 -6.39
C ILE A 135 3.41 11.73 -5.74
N GLY A 136 3.43 12.01 -4.44
CA GLY A 136 2.29 12.52 -3.71
C GLY A 136 1.80 13.85 -4.28
N TYR A 137 2.72 14.80 -4.46
CA TYR A 137 2.44 16.11 -5.05
C TYR A 137 1.90 15.95 -6.47
N GLY A 138 2.55 15.15 -7.32
CA GLY A 138 2.10 14.88 -8.68
C GLY A 138 0.66 14.35 -8.72
N PHE A 139 0.31 13.42 -7.82
CA PHE A 139 -1.04 12.88 -7.73
C PHE A 139 -2.07 13.95 -7.32
N VAL A 140 -1.82 14.71 -6.25
CA VAL A 140 -2.79 15.72 -5.78
C VAL A 140 -2.83 16.97 -6.66
N TRP A 141 -1.77 17.23 -7.42
CA TRP A 141 -1.76 18.21 -8.49
C TRP A 141 -2.68 17.77 -9.63
N LEU A 142 -2.52 16.54 -10.12
CA LEU A 142 -3.27 15.99 -11.25
C LEU A 142 -4.76 15.80 -10.93
N PHE A 143 -5.08 15.16 -9.81
CA PHE A 143 -6.44 14.76 -9.46
C PHE A 143 -7.14 15.71 -8.48
N GLY A 144 -6.38 16.43 -7.65
CA GLY A 144 -6.91 17.27 -6.58
C GLY A 144 -6.87 18.78 -6.86
N GLY A 145 -6.02 19.22 -7.79
CA GLY A 145 -5.79 20.63 -8.10
C GLY A 145 -5.19 21.43 -6.94
N ILE A 146 -4.27 20.84 -6.17
CA ILE A 146 -3.71 21.47 -4.95
C ILE A 146 -3.20 22.90 -5.18
N THR A 147 -2.48 23.14 -6.28
CA THR A 147 -1.96 24.47 -6.66
C THR A 147 -3.09 25.47 -6.86
N LYS A 148 -4.20 25.07 -7.50
CA LYS A 148 -5.37 25.95 -7.71
C LYS A 148 -6.04 26.31 -6.39
N VAL A 149 -6.13 25.34 -5.46
CA VAL A 149 -6.71 25.56 -4.12
C VAL A 149 -5.81 26.50 -3.31
N PHE A 150 -4.50 26.25 -3.30
CA PHE A 150 -3.54 27.06 -2.59
C PHE A 150 -3.48 28.49 -3.13
N ASN A 151 -3.44 28.67 -4.45
CA ASN A 151 -3.37 30.00 -5.07
C ASN A 151 -4.62 30.85 -4.77
N LYS A 152 -5.81 30.24 -4.62
CA LYS A 152 -7.01 30.96 -4.17
C LYS A 152 -6.92 31.45 -2.72
N MET A 153 -6.02 30.91 -1.91
CA MET A 153 -5.78 31.36 -0.54
C MET A 153 -4.77 32.52 -0.49
N LEU A 154 -3.93 32.67 -1.51
CA LEU A 154 -2.90 33.71 -1.56
C LEU A 154 -3.52 35.10 -1.76
N ILE A 155 -2.85 36.14 -1.26
CA ILE A 155 -3.22 37.52 -1.57
C ILE A 155 -2.80 37.84 -3.00
N SER A 156 -3.74 38.28 -3.83
CA SER A 156 -3.45 38.98 -5.07
C SER A 156 -2.83 40.33 -4.74
N GLN A 157 -1.52 40.47 -4.90
CA GLN A 157 -0.85 41.77 -4.77
C GLN A 157 -0.04 42.08 -6.02
N ASN A 158 0.02 43.37 -6.33
CA ASN A 158 0.87 43.95 -7.37
C ASN A 158 2.33 43.91 -6.89
N LYS A 159 2.93 42.72 -6.89
CA LYS A 159 4.32 42.51 -6.42
C LYS A 159 5.29 42.53 -7.61
N SER A 160 6.57 42.76 -7.33
CA SER A 160 7.62 42.70 -8.35
C SER A 160 7.61 41.34 -9.05
N ARG A 161 8.05 41.31 -10.33
CA ARG A 161 8.07 40.10 -11.17
C ARG A 161 8.64 38.86 -10.47
N TYR A 162 9.68 39.04 -9.65
CA TYR A 162 10.32 37.95 -8.89
C TYR A 162 9.45 37.38 -7.77
N ILE A 163 8.75 38.23 -7.01
CA ILE A 163 7.84 37.74 -5.98
C ILE A 163 6.61 37.11 -6.62
N GLN A 164 6.13 37.67 -7.74
CA GLN A 164 5.05 37.06 -8.50
C GLN A 164 5.42 35.65 -8.97
N GLN A 165 6.64 35.44 -9.46
CA GLN A 165 7.12 34.12 -9.87
C GLN A 165 7.15 33.10 -8.71
N VAL A 166 7.46 33.52 -7.48
CA VAL A 166 7.40 32.65 -6.28
C VAL A 166 5.96 32.30 -5.91
N TYR A 167 5.00 33.20 -6.17
CA TYR A 167 3.57 32.92 -5.96
C TYR A 167 2.99 32.05 -7.09
N ASP A 168 3.49 32.21 -8.31
CA ASP A 168 3.09 31.42 -9.47
C ASP A 168 3.58 29.97 -9.33
N ASP A 169 4.76 29.75 -8.73
CA ASP A 169 5.29 28.43 -8.37
C ASP A 169 5.07 28.09 -6.88
N SER A 170 3.80 27.94 -6.50
CA SER A 170 3.43 27.55 -5.13
C SER A 170 3.80 26.11 -4.75
N SER A 171 4.37 25.33 -5.67
CA SER A 171 4.80 23.95 -5.41
C SER A 171 5.83 23.87 -4.28
N MET A 172 6.78 24.82 -4.23
CA MET A 172 7.81 24.89 -3.20
C MET A 172 7.19 25.08 -1.82
N MET A 173 6.23 25.99 -1.68
CA MET A 173 5.54 26.23 -0.41
C MET A 173 4.72 25.02 0.02
N ILE A 174 3.94 24.44 -0.90
CA ILE A 174 3.11 23.26 -0.65
C ILE A 174 3.96 22.06 -0.20
N ASN A 175 5.15 21.91 -0.76
CA ASN A 175 6.07 20.82 -0.44
C ASN A 175 6.70 20.93 0.95
N GLU A 176 6.70 22.11 1.57
CA GLU A 176 7.12 22.30 2.96
C GLU A 176 5.97 22.12 3.96
N ILE A 177 4.72 22.02 3.50
CA ILE A 177 3.57 21.73 4.37
C ILE A 177 3.54 20.24 4.67
N THR A 178 3.49 19.91 5.97
CA THR A 178 3.39 18.53 6.48
C THR A 178 2.19 18.38 7.42
N THR A 179 1.62 17.18 7.43
CA THR A 179 0.43 16.82 8.22
C THR A 179 0.73 15.79 9.31
N GLY A 180 -0.29 15.43 10.10
CA GLY A 180 -0.18 14.50 11.22
C GLY A 180 0.19 15.16 12.55
N PRO A 181 0.35 14.37 13.63
CA PRO A 181 0.55 14.89 14.99
C PRO A 181 1.79 15.78 15.17
N LYS A 182 2.83 15.56 14.35
CA LYS A 182 4.08 16.33 14.34
C LYS A 182 4.20 17.26 13.12
N GLY A 183 3.12 17.42 12.36
CA GLY A 183 3.10 18.25 11.14
C GLY A 183 3.15 19.75 11.45
N ASN A 184 3.52 20.54 10.45
CA ASN A 184 3.64 22.01 10.60
C ASN A 184 2.44 22.80 10.04
N ILE A 185 1.44 22.14 9.44
CA ILE A 185 0.35 22.82 8.72
C ILE A 185 -0.37 23.90 9.56
N VAL A 186 -0.60 23.65 10.86
CA VAL A 186 -1.22 24.64 11.76
C VAL A 186 -0.35 25.88 11.91
N ASN A 187 0.95 25.70 12.16
CA ASN A 187 1.91 26.79 12.32
C ASN A 187 2.10 27.55 11.01
N PHE A 188 2.20 26.83 9.89
CA PHE A 188 2.33 27.40 8.56
C PHE A 188 1.12 28.30 8.21
N ILE A 189 -0.10 27.81 8.44
CA ILE A 189 -1.33 28.57 8.20
C ILE A 189 -1.43 29.78 9.15
N LYS A 190 -1.10 29.60 10.42
CA LYS A 190 -1.11 30.69 11.42
C LYS A 190 -0.14 31.82 11.04
N GLN A 191 1.10 31.48 10.69
CA GLN A 191 2.11 32.46 10.27
C GLN A 191 1.66 33.17 9.00
N GLY A 192 1.21 32.42 7.99
CA GLY A 192 0.80 33.03 6.72
C GLY A 192 -0.47 33.89 6.80
N ALA A 193 -1.31 33.68 7.82
CA ALA A 193 -2.51 34.47 8.07
C ALA A 193 -2.28 35.65 9.03
N THR A 194 -1.12 35.76 9.66
CA THR A 194 -0.81 36.82 10.63
C THR A 194 -0.84 38.19 9.95
N PRO A 195 -1.59 39.18 10.47
CA PRO A 195 -1.61 40.53 9.90
C PRO A 195 -0.22 41.18 9.96
N GLY A 196 0.25 41.74 8.85
CA GLY A 196 1.56 42.39 8.79
C GLY A 196 2.16 42.34 7.39
N LYS A 197 3.43 42.73 7.28
CA LYS A 197 4.20 42.70 6.02
C LYS A 197 4.38 41.28 5.47
N ASP A 198 4.39 40.28 6.35
CA ASP A 198 4.63 38.87 6.01
C ASP A 198 3.34 38.07 5.73
N ARG A 199 2.18 38.75 5.71
CA ARG A 199 0.90 38.10 5.42
C ARG A 199 0.91 37.58 3.98
N ILE A 200 0.63 36.29 3.80
CA ILE A 200 0.53 35.65 2.47
C ILE A 200 -0.90 35.23 2.12
N PHE A 201 -1.75 34.98 3.12
CA PHE A 201 -3.12 34.52 2.91
C PHE A 201 -4.14 35.67 2.92
N ASN A 202 -5.10 35.62 1.99
CA ASN A 202 -6.18 36.61 1.88
C ASN A 202 -7.18 36.49 3.04
N LYS A 203 -8.29 37.25 3.02
CA LYS A 203 -9.29 37.21 4.11
C LYS A 203 -10.15 35.93 4.07
N ASN A 204 -10.30 35.32 2.90
CA ASN A 204 -11.19 34.20 2.65
C ASN A 204 -10.47 32.84 2.67
N TYR A 205 -9.19 32.80 3.05
CA TYR A 205 -8.38 31.57 3.03
C TYR A 205 -9.01 30.40 3.80
N LYS A 206 -9.78 30.71 4.86
CA LYS A 206 -10.47 29.70 5.68
C LYS A 206 -11.47 28.87 4.88
N GLU A 207 -12.05 29.41 3.80
CA GLU A 207 -12.98 28.69 2.92
C GLU A 207 -12.30 27.55 2.15
N HIS A 208 -11.01 27.68 1.88
CA HIS A 208 -10.22 26.70 1.10
C HIS A 208 -9.31 25.84 1.96
N LEU A 209 -9.11 26.22 3.23
CA LEU A 209 -8.27 25.50 4.18
C LEU A 209 -8.66 24.02 4.36
N PRO A 210 -9.95 23.64 4.51
CA PRO A 210 -10.32 22.22 4.63
C PRO A 210 -9.88 21.39 3.43
N LYS A 211 -10.05 21.95 2.23
CA LYS A 211 -9.68 21.28 0.98
C LYS A 211 -8.16 21.17 0.84
N LEU A 212 -7.42 22.25 1.14
CA LEU A 212 -5.97 22.22 1.13
C LEU A 212 -5.43 21.17 2.11
N PHE A 213 -5.94 21.16 3.34
CA PHE A 213 -5.54 20.22 4.38
C PHE A 213 -5.69 18.77 3.91
N ASN A 214 -6.86 18.40 3.39
CA ASN A 214 -7.11 17.05 2.89
C ASN A 214 -6.16 16.67 1.73
N LEU A 215 -5.83 17.61 0.84
CA LEU A 215 -4.90 17.35 -0.25
C LEU A 215 -3.46 17.15 0.26
N VAL A 216 -3.02 17.91 1.25
CA VAL A 216 -1.69 17.69 1.87
C VAL A 216 -1.65 16.35 2.60
N VAL A 217 -2.73 15.96 3.28
CA VAL A 217 -2.84 14.62 3.91
C VAL A 217 -2.72 13.53 2.86
N ILE A 218 -3.47 13.60 1.76
CA ILE A 218 -3.41 12.61 0.68
C ILE A 218 -1.99 12.51 0.10
N LYS A 219 -1.33 13.65 -0.13
CA LYS A 219 0.06 13.72 -0.59
C LYS A 219 0.99 12.93 0.35
N ASP A 220 0.88 13.11 1.67
CA ASP A 220 1.70 12.41 2.67
C ASP A 220 1.33 10.92 2.80
N LEU A 221 0.04 10.57 2.72
CA LEU A 221 -0.41 9.16 2.77
C LEU A 221 0.06 8.37 1.54
N ILE A 222 0.10 8.98 0.36
CA ILE A 222 0.67 8.35 -0.84
C ILE A 222 2.16 8.05 -0.64
N SER A 223 2.91 8.96 -0.03
CA SER A 223 4.31 8.72 0.31
C SER A 223 4.49 7.52 1.25
N LYS A 224 3.68 7.45 2.33
CA LYS A 224 3.70 6.32 3.27
C LYS A 224 3.34 5.01 2.56
N TYR A 225 2.34 5.03 1.69
CA TYR A 225 1.94 3.88 0.87
C TYR A 225 3.10 3.38 0.01
N ILE A 226 3.82 4.26 -0.68
CA ILE A 226 4.97 3.88 -1.51
C ILE A 226 6.07 3.23 -0.67
N TRP A 227 6.41 3.80 0.49
CA TRP A 227 7.36 3.19 1.41
C TRP A 227 6.92 1.79 1.86
N PHE A 228 5.64 1.65 2.20
CA PHE A 228 5.07 0.37 2.61
C PHE A 228 5.14 -0.65 1.46
N LEU A 229 4.86 -0.25 0.22
CA LEU A 229 5.02 -1.11 -0.95
C LEU A 229 6.45 -1.58 -1.16
N LEU A 230 7.43 -0.68 -1.05
CA LEU A 230 8.83 -1.01 -1.26
C LEU A 230 9.33 -2.00 -0.21
N VAL A 231 9.06 -1.74 1.07
CA VAL A 231 9.51 -2.61 2.16
C VAL A 231 8.68 -3.88 2.24
N GLY A 232 7.37 -3.82 1.98
CA GLY A 232 6.54 -5.01 1.84
C GLY A 232 6.99 -5.90 0.69
N GLY A 233 7.41 -5.31 -0.43
CA GLY A 233 8.04 -6.02 -1.54
C GLY A 233 9.34 -6.70 -1.13
N LEU A 234 10.20 -6.00 -0.36
CA LEU A 234 11.42 -6.58 0.19
C LEU A 234 11.13 -7.74 1.14
N VAL A 235 10.13 -7.61 2.02
CA VAL A 235 9.67 -8.67 2.93
C VAL A 235 9.20 -9.89 2.16
N VAL A 236 8.26 -9.71 1.22
CA VAL A 236 7.72 -10.79 0.38
C VAL A 236 8.83 -11.47 -0.42
N SER A 237 9.75 -10.70 -1.00
CA SER A 237 10.90 -11.22 -1.74
C SER A 237 11.81 -12.06 -0.83
N THR A 238 12.12 -11.55 0.35
CA THR A 238 12.98 -12.24 1.33
C THR A 238 12.34 -13.55 1.81
N SER A 239 11.05 -13.53 2.14
CA SER A 239 10.30 -14.73 2.52
C SER A 239 10.28 -15.76 1.39
N ASN A 240 9.99 -15.33 0.16
CA ASN A 240 9.94 -16.22 -1.00
C ASN A 240 11.31 -16.81 -1.32
N ASN A 241 12.38 -16.01 -1.27
CA ASN A 241 13.75 -16.48 -1.46
C ASN A 241 14.17 -17.49 -0.38
N SER A 242 13.76 -17.26 0.87
CA SER A 242 14.01 -18.19 1.98
C SER A 242 13.30 -19.54 1.73
N ILE A 243 12.04 -19.50 1.30
CA ILE A 243 11.28 -20.71 0.95
C ILE A 243 11.93 -21.43 -0.24
N THR A 244 12.34 -20.72 -1.29
CA THR A 244 13.01 -21.30 -2.46
C THR A 244 14.35 -21.96 -2.13
N ASN A 245 15.05 -21.53 -1.08
CA ASN A 245 16.33 -22.10 -0.67
C ASN A 245 16.25 -23.07 0.53
N MET A 246 15.09 -23.18 1.20
CA MET A 246 14.94 -24.07 2.36
C MET A 246 15.06 -25.55 2.00
N ARG A 247 15.47 -26.38 2.97
CA ARG A 247 15.38 -27.85 2.85
C ARG A 247 13.99 -28.33 3.24
N CYS A 248 13.46 -29.31 2.53
CA CYS A 248 12.15 -29.90 2.82
C CYS A 248 12.27 -31.02 3.87
N LYS A 249 11.44 -30.98 4.92
CA LYS A 249 11.28 -32.12 5.84
C LYS A 249 10.01 -32.88 5.46
N ARG A 250 10.17 -34.07 4.88
CA ARG A 250 9.06 -34.88 4.35
C ARG A 250 8.78 -36.06 5.27
N SER A 251 7.51 -36.40 5.44
CA SER A 251 7.12 -37.66 6.07
C SER A 251 7.32 -38.85 5.13
N GLU A 252 7.52 -40.05 5.67
CA GLU A 252 7.62 -41.28 4.86
C GLU A 252 6.38 -41.49 3.97
N LYS A 253 5.20 -41.15 4.48
CA LYS A 253 3.94 -41.23 3.74
C LYS A 253 3.95 -40.30 2.53
N THR A 254 4.51 -39.10 2.68
CA THR A 254 4.63 -38.13 1.59
C THR A 254 5.60 -38.65 0.52
N ILE A 255 6.75 -39.22 0.92
CA ILE A 255 7.73 -39.81 0.00
C ILE A 255 7.07 -40.90 -0.85
N LYS A 256 6.42 -41.87 -0.20
CA LYS A 256 5.70 -42.96 -0.91
C LYS A 256 4.61 -42.45 -1.84
N ARG A 257 3.88 -41.39 -1.45
CA ARG A 257 2.86 -40.78 -2.31
C ARG A 257 3.49 -40.19 -3.57
N MET A 258 4.57 -39.43 -3.42
CA MET A 258 5.25 -38.79 -4.56
C MET A 258 5.87 -39.83 -5.51
N GLU A 259 6.42 -40.93 -4.97
CA GLU A 259 6.90 -42.06 -5.79
C GLU A 259 5.77 -42.64 -6.64
N LEU A 260 4.60 -42.92 -6.04
CA LEU A 260 3.42 -43.43 -6.76
C LEU A 260 2.83 -42.43 -7.75
N GLU A 261 2.91 -41.13 -7.48
CA GLU A 261 2.48 -40.07 -8.40
C GLU A 261 3.44 -39.97 -9.59
N GLN A 262 4.75 -40.05 -9.34
CA GLN A 262 5.78 -40.02 -10.38
C GLN A 262 5.66 -41.23 -11.33
N GLU A 263 5.43 -42.44 -10.80
CA GLU A 263 5.19 -43.64 -11.61
C GLU A 263 3.99 -43.47 -12.55
N LYS A 264 2.89 -42.86 -12.07
CA LYS A 264 1.69 -42.60 -12.89
C LYS A 264 1.93 -41.55 -13.97
N ASP A 265 2.70 -40.52 -13.65
CA ASP A 265 3.03 -39.45 -14.61
C ASP A 265 3.94 -39.98 -15.73
N ASP A 266 4.90 -40.84 -15.39
CA ASP A 266 5.76 -41.52 -16.37
C ASP A 266 4.94 -42.44 -17.29
N GLU A 267 4.01 -43.24 -16.74
CA GLU A 267 3.09 -44.07 -17.52
C GLU A 267 2.22 -43.23 -18.48
N LYS A 268 1.74 -42.07 -18.02
CA LYS A 268 0.92 -41.17 -18.82
C LYS A 268 1.74 -40.55 -19.96
N LEU A 269 2.96 -40.09 -19.65
CA LEU A 269 3.87 -39.53 -20.64
C LEU A 269 4.20 -40.55 -21.73
N GLU A 270 4.43 -41.82 -21.38
CA GLU A 270 4.64 -42.87 -22.37
C GLU A 270 3.43 -43.08 -23.29
N LYS A 271 2.20 -43.05 -22.73
CA LYS A 271 0.97 -43.18 -23.52
C LYS A 271 0.79 -42.01 -24.48
N ASP A 272 1.04 -40.78 -24.01
CA ASP A 272 0.95 -39.57 -24.83
C ASP A 272 2.00 -39.58 -25.95
N LEU A 273 3.23 -40.00 -25.68
CA LEU A 273 4.28 -40.19 -26.69
C LEU A 273 3.91 -41.26 -27.73
N LYS A 274 3.30 -42.37 -27.31
CA LYS A 274 2.83 -43.43 -28.23
C LYS A 274 1.69 -42.92 -29.12
N ASN A 275 0.77 -42.13 -28.59
CA ASN A 275 -0.35 -41.55 -29.34
C ASN A 275 0.15 -40.50 -30.35
N ALA A 276 1.03 -39.58 -29.95
CA ALA A 276 1.61 -38.58 -30.83
C ALA A 276 2.39 -39.21 -32.01
N LYS A 277 3.09 -40.33 -31.77
CA LYS A 277 3.77 -41.09 -32.84
C LYS A 277 2.77 -41.70 -33.83
N LYS A 278 1.65 -42.24 -33.36
CA LYS A 278 0.60 -42.82 -34.22
C LYS A 278 -0.08 -41.75 -35.08
N GLU A 279 -0.39 -40.59 -34.52
CA GLU A 279 -0.97 -39.46 -35.25
C GLU A 279 -0.03 -38.94 -36.34
N LYS A 280 1.25 -38.76 -36.01
CA LYS A 280 2.27 -38.36 -36.98
C LYS A 280 2.43 -39.38 -38.11
N THR A 281 2.35 -40.68 -37.81
CA THR A 281 2.43 -41.72 -38.84
C THR A 281 1.22 -41.70 -39.78
N LYS A 282 0.02 -41.39 -39.27
CA LYS A 282 -1.20 -41.25 -40.09
C LYS A 282 -1.21 -40.02 -40.99
N SER A 283 -0.44 -38.98 -40.70
CA SER A 283 -0.37 -37.78 -41.57
C SER A 283 0.61 -37.90 -42.73
N PHE A 284 1.44 -38.97 -42.76
CA PHE A 284 2.40 -39.23 -43.85
C PHE A 284 1.93 -40.31 -44.84
N ILE A 285 0.78 -40.93 -44.59
CA ILE A 285 0.10 -41.88 -45.48
C ILE A 285 -1.11 -41.17 -46.07
#